data_AF-A0A7Y5Q0G1-F1
#
_entry.id   AF-A0A7Y5Q0G1-F1
#
_cell.length_a   1.000
_cell.length_b   1.000
_cell.length_c   1.000
_cell.angle_alpha   90.00
_cell.angle_beta   90.00
_cell.angle_gamma   90.00
#
_symmetry.space_group_name_H-M   'P 1'
#
loop_
_entity.id
_entity.type
_entity.pdbx_description
1 polymer ?
#
loop_
_entity_poly.entity_id
_entity_poly.type
_entity_poly.pdbx_seq_one_letter_code
_entity_poly.pdbx_strand_id
1 'polypeptide(L)' 'MQPIRHSIVLAALSCVPASAQQVLQSWPPAPGETPQAVAAAGDVDGDGIADLALVEANLALASSRLRVFSP' A
#
# COMPACT_ATOMS: atom_id res chain seq x y z
N MET A 1 -31.11 27.46 29.63
CA MET A 1 -31.22 26.93 28.25
C MET A 1 -29.80 26.59 27.80
N GLN A 2 -29.53 25.33 27.46
CA GLN A 2 -28.19 24.76 27.31
C GLN A 2 -27.50 25.14 25.98
N PRO A 3 -26.15 25.28 25.93
CA PRO A 3 -25.39 25.47 24.71
C PRO A 3 -24.93 24.12 24.12
N ILE A 4 -25.20 23.85 22.84
CA ILE A 4 -24.60 22.74 22.10
C ILE A 4 -24.33 23.20 20.66
N ARG A 5 -23.24 22.66 20.10
CA ARG A 5 -22.77 22.66 18.69
C ARG A 5 -21.58 23.61 18.53
N HIS A 6 -20.33 23.18 18.41
CA HIS A 6 -19.83 22.07 17.60
C HIS A 6 -18.51 21.56 18.20
N SER A 7 -18.60 20.68 19.20
CA SER A 7 -17.53 19.73 19.47
C SER A 7 -17.61 18.64 18.41
N ILE A 8 -16.46 18.04 18.06
CA ILE A 8 -16.25 16.94 17.11
C ILE A 8 -15.71 17.40 15.75
N VAL A 9 -14.46 17.89 15.75
CA VAL A 9 -13.50 17.61 14.66
C VAL A 9 -12.33 16.75 15.19
N LEU A 10 -12.41 16.26 16.44
CA LEU A 10 -11.31 15.55 17.11
C LEU A 10 -11.41 14.00 17.09
N ALA A 11 -12.18 13.40 16.18
CA ALA A 11 -12.43 11.95 16.23
C ALA A 11 -12.42 11.24 14.86
N ALA A 12 -11.59 11.67 13.91
CA ALA A 12 -11.35 10.90 12.67
C ALA A 12 -9.88 10.52 12.45
N LEU A 13 -8.98 10.82 13.39
CA LEU A 13 -7.66 10.17 13.49
C LEU A 13 -7.67 9.04 14.53
N SER A 14 -8.86 8.51 14.86
CA SER A 14 -8.95 7.33 15.71
C SER A 14 -8.59 6.11 14.87
N CYS A 15 -7.33 5.71 14.96
CA CYS A 15 -6.92 4.33 14.74
C CYS A 15 -7.44 3.78 13.40
N VAL A 16 -6.74 4.09 12.29
CA VAL A 16 -6.57 2.99 11.34
C VAL A 16 -5.85 1.94 12.19
N PRO A 17 -6.49 0.82 12.62
CA PRO A 17 -5.68 -0.27 13.16
C PRO A 17 -4.60 -0.48 12.11
N ALA A 18 -3.34 -0.69 12.50
CA ALA A 18 -2.30 -1.05 11.54
C ALA A 18 -2.79 -2.28 10.77
N SER A 19 -3.53 -2.03 9.69
CA SER A 19 -4.03 -3.03 8.78
C SER A 19 -2.75 -3.50 8.15
N ALA A 20 -2.49 -4.80 8.28
CA ALA A 20 -1.32 -5.35 7.66
C ALA A 20 -1.39 -4.97 6.18
N GLN A 21 -0.35 -4.28 5.70
CA GLN A 21 -0.25 -3.77 4.35
C GLN A 21 -0.84 -4.76 3.34
N GLN A 22 -1.97 -4.40 2.74
CA GLN A 22 -2.71 -5.26 1.84
C GLN A 22 -1.97 -5.36 0.51
N VAL A 23 -1.80 -6.57 -0.02
CA VAL A 23 -1.32 -6.75 -1.39
C VAL A 23 -2.49 -6.51 -2.33
N LEU A 24 -2.51 -5.37 -2.99
CA LEU A 24 -3.54 -5.02 -3.98
C LEU A 24 -3.41 -5.87 -5.23
N GLN A 25 -2.18 -6.03 -5.72
CA GLN A 25 -1.93 -6.74 -6.96
C GLN A 25 -0.56 -7.42 -6.95
N SER A 26 -0.50 -8.61 -7.54
CA SER A 26 0.76 -9.32 -7.76
C SER A 26 0.84 -9.87 -9.17
N TRP A 27 1.98 -9.67 -9.82
CA TRP A 27 2.26 -10.25 -11.13
C TRP A 27 3.39 -11.26 -11.07
N PRO A 28 3.27 -12.36 -11.86
CA PRO A 28 4.33 -13.34 -11.96
C PRO A 28 5.57 -12.74 -12.65
N PRO A 29 6.72 -13.41 -12.51
CA PRO A 29 7.95 -13.06 -13.21
C PRO A 29 7.79 -12.83 -14.69
N ALA A 30 8.28 -11.68 -15.16
CA ALA A 30 8.73 -11.57 -16.54
C ALA A 30 10.05 -12.35 -16.70
N PRO A 31 10.19 -13.21 -17.73
CA PRO A 31 11.43 -13.94 -17.98
C PRO A 31 12.61 -12.99 -18.19
N GLY A 32 13.68 -13.16 -17.41
CA GLY A 32 14.92 -12.38 -17.54
C GLY A 32 14.97 -11.06 -16.77
N GLU A 33 13.96 -10.73 -15.96
CA GLU A 33 14.00 -9.53 -15.12
C GLU A 33 14.80 -9.71 -13.83
N THR A 34 15.69 -8.76 -13.51
CA THR A 34 16.34 -8.59 -12.21
C THR A 34 16.20 -7.16 -11.68
N PRO A 35 15.18 -6.86 -10.87
CA PRO A 35 15.25 -5.70 -9.98
C PRO A 35 14.82 -5.99 -8.53
N GLN A 36 15.50 -5.35 -7.56
CA GLN A 36 15.19 -5.30 -6.13
C GLN A 36 14.76 -3.87 -5.73
N ALA A 37 13.81 -3.30 -6.45
CA ALA A 37 13.45 -1.89 -6.32
C ALA A 37 12.14 -1.69 -5.54
N VAL A 38 12.08 -0.57 -4.81
CA VAL A 38 10.85 -0.02 -4.22
C VAL A 38 10.53 1.26 -4.95
N ALA A 39 9.28 1.44 -5.35
CA ALA A 39 8.80 2.67 -5.97
C ALA A 39 7.48 3.12 -5.33
N ALA A 40 7.27 4.43 -5.27
CA ALA A 40 5.95 4.97 -4.97
C ALA A 40 5.02 4.66 -6.16
N ALA A 41 3.98 3.86 -5.92
CA ALA A 41 3.01 3.48 -6.95
C ALA A 41 1.93 4.55 -7.15
N GLY A 42 1.82 5.50 -6.22
CA GLY A 42 0.68 6.42 -6.15
C GLY A 42 -0.51 5.72 -5.51
N ASP A 43 -1.66 6.39 -5.47
CA ASP A 43 -2.91 5.81 -4.97
C ASP A 43 -3.56 4.97 -6.08
N VAL A 44 -3.37 3.65 -6.04
CA VAL A 44 -3.79 2.71 -7.09
C VAL A 44 -5.22 2.23 -6.87
N ASP A 45 -5.67 2.10 -5.63
CA ASP A 45 -7.02 1.64 -5.29
C ASP A 45 -8.03 2.77 -5.03
N GLY A 46 -7.57 4.02 -4.94
CA GLY A 46 -8.40 5.22 -4.85
C GLY A 46 -8.83 5.56 -3.43
N ASP A 47 -8.10 5.11 -2.40
CA ASP A 47 -8.42 5.36 -1.00
C ASP A 47 -7.92 6.73 -0.47
N GLY A 48 -7.14 7.45 -1.29
CA GLY A 48 -6.54 8.73 -0.97
C GLY A 48 -5.18 8.64 -0.26
N ILE A 49 -4.61 7.44 -0.12
CA ILE A 49 -3.30 7.16 0.47
C ILE A 49 -2.38 6.62 -0.64
N ALA A 50 -1.09 6.98 -0.59
CA ALA A 50 -0.14 6.53 -1.61
C ALA A 50 0.33 5.09 -1.35
N ASP A 51 0.27 4.25 -2.37
CA ASP A 51 0.71 2.85 -2.36
C ASP A 51 2.20 2.69 -2.70
N LEU A 52 2.70 1.50 -2.38
CA LEU A 52 4.07 1.08 -2.66
C LEU A 52 4.11 -0.10 -3.62
N ALA A 53 4.98 -0.03 -4.62
CA ALA A 53 5.33 -1.16 -5.48
C ALA A 53 6.68 -1.74 -5.05
N LEU A 54 6.74 -3.05 -4.89
CA LEU A 54 7.95 -3.83 -4.59
C LEU A 54 8.21 -4.83 -5.70
N VAL A 55 9.46 -4.93 -6.13
CA VAL A 55 9.94 -6.01 -7.00
C VAL A 55 10.87 -6.92 -6.21
N GLU A 56 10.52 -8.22 -6.15
CA GLU A 56 11.29 -9.26 -5.50
C GLU A 56 11.97 -10.15 -6.55
N ALA A 57 13.29 -10.09 -6.67
CA ALA A 57 14.05 -11.02 -7.51
C ALA A 57 14.43 -12.30 -6.75
N ASN A 58 13.98 -13.45 -7.23
CA ASN A 58 14.45 -14.77 -6.84
C ASN A 58 15.54 -15.25 -7.80
N LEU A 59 16.79 -15.02 -7.41
CA LEU A 59 17.97 -15.38 -8.21
C LEU A 59 18.16 -16.90 -8.35
N ALA A 60 17.63 -17.71 -7.42
CA ALA A 60 17.75 -19.17 -7.50
C ALA A 60 16.93 -19.78 -8.64
N LEU A 61 15.84 -19.11 -9.04
CA LEU A 61 14.94 -19.54 -10.12
C LEU A 61 14.98 -18.60 -11.34
N ALA A 62 15.92 -17.65 -11.37
CA ALA A 62 16.00 -16.58 -12.39
C ALA A 62 14.64 -15.91 -12.67
N SER A 63 13.90 -15.62 -11.59
CA SER A 63 12.53 -15.13 -11.65
C SER A 63 12.32 -13.94 -10.73
N SER A 64 11.43 -13.01 -11.06
CA SER A 64 11.09 -11.82 -10.25
C SER A 64 9.59 -11.75 -9.96
N ARG A 65 9.12 -11.06 -8.92
CA ARG A 65 7.68 -10.87 -8.66
C ARG A 65 7.41 -9.43 -8.31
N LEU A 66 6.42 -8.82 -8.93
CA LEU A 66 5.96 -7.47 -8.58
C LEU A 66 4.76 -7.56 -7.64
N ARG A 67 4.76 -6.80 -6.54
CA ARG A 67 3.66 -6.69 -5.58
C ARG A 67 3.37 -5.21 -5.29
N VAL A 68 2.10 -4.84 -5.31
CA VAL A 68 1.62 -3.50 -4.92
C VAL A 68 0.93 -3.61 -3.57
N PHE A 69 1.19 -2.64 -2.71
CA PHE A 69 0.89 -2.64 -1.31
C PHE A 69 0.16 -1.36 -0.89
N SER A 70 -1.01 -1.49 -0.28
CA SER A 70 -1.79 -0.39 0.30
C SER A 70 -1.87 -0.51 1.84
N PRO A 71 -1.85 0.59 2.61
CA PRO A 71 -1.91 0.57 4.08
C PRO A 71 -3.20 0.05 4.72
#